data_AF-A0A848GKJ5-F1
#
_entry.id   AF-A0A848GKJ5-F1
#
_cell.length_a   1.000
_cell.length_b   1.000
_cell.length_c   1.000
_cell.angle_alpha   90.00
_cell.angle_beta   90.00
_cell.angle_gamma   90.00
#
_symmetry.space_group_name_H-M   'P 1'
#
loop_
_entity.id
_entity.type
_entity.pdbx_description
1 polymer ?
#
loop_
_entity_poly.entity_id
_entity_poly.type
_entity_poly.pdbx_seq_one_letter_code
_entity_poly.pdbx_strand_id
1 'polypeptide(L)'
;MDMFTLEGIRPLKPPFVYPYVIIKSQNNNEKDISYHTDSKTVRSYHYEKIGNYWRTIYSQVGNISRECTYEYVMPDKIVSLNYWINPKNKVSYLKEVSVFKKWEEENFLMGKGLTIKPDVSLPDRVRAQASGAVAQKIQMKNGVLRMERTIYNEKGKEIHRNVTCYRIGNKSYFAWRYLYADKEEIKCE
;
A
#
# COMPACT_ATOMS: atom_id res chain seq x y z
N MET A 1 16.71 -1.29 5.09
CA MET A 1 15.96 -0.19 4.46
C MET A 1 14.67 -0.05 5.23
N ASP A 2 14.60 0.91 6.13
CA ASP A 2 13.37 1.21 6.85
C ASP A 2 12.62 2.28 6.05
N MET A 3 11.54 1.85 5.39
CA MET A 3 10.72 2.72 4.55
C MET A 3 9.56 3.34 5.31
N PHE A 4 9.36 2.97 6.59
CA PHE A 4 8.31 3.55 7.43
C PHE A 4 8.68 4.99 7.81
N THR A 5 9.97 5.29 7.91
CA THR A 5 10.42 6.66 8.21
C THR A 5 10.73 7.49 6.97
N LEU A 6 10.97 6.85 5.82
CA LEU A 6 11.65 7.45 4.65
C LEU A 6 13.00 8.13 5.03
N GLU A 7 13.52 7.87 6.23
CA GLU A 7 14.78 8.39 6.77
C GLU A 7 15.89 7.39 6.47
N GLY A 8 17.07 7.90 6.09
CA GLY A 8 18.20 7.04 5.72
C GLY A 8 18.13 6.42 4.32
N ILE A 9 17.15 6.78 3.49
CA ILE A 9 17.14 6.37 2.08
C ILE A 9 18.21 7.18 1.32
N ARG A 10 19.27 6.49 0.92
CA ARG A 10 20.38 7.06 0.14
C ARG A 10 20.11 6.91 -1.35
N PRO A 11 20.49 7.88 -2.19
CA PRO A 11 20.49 7.72 -3.65
C PRO A 11 21.28 6.46 -4.05
N LEU A 12 20.72 5.65 -4.95
CA LEU A 12 21.43 4.50 -5.51
C LEU A 12 22.52 4.98 -6.47
N LYS A 13 23.68 4.32 -6.50
CA LYS A 13 24.75 4.56 -7.49
C LYS A 13 24.65 3.56 -8.66
N PRO A 14 24.81 3.98 -9.93
CA PRO A 14 24.74 3.09 -11.08
C PRO A 14 25.82 1.98 -11.07
N PRO A 15 25.62 0.84 -11.77
CA PRO A 15 24.45 0.48 -12.60
C PRO A 15 23.30 -0.11 -11.77
N PHE A 16 22.05 0.13 -12.20
CA PHE A 16 20.85 -0.37 -11.52
C PHE A 16 20.33 -1.64 -12.18
N VAL A 17 19.89 -2.61 -11.38
CA VAL A 17 19.12 -3.77 -11.84
C VAL A 17 17.67 -3.58 -11.41
N TYR A 18 16.73 -3.81 -12.32
CA TYR A 18 15.31 -3.71 -12.02
C TYR A 18 14.84 -4.81 -11.06
N PRO A 19 13.88 -4.50 -10.16
CA PRO A 19 13.28 -3.19 -9.96
C PRO A 19 14.06 -2.36 -8.92
N TYR A 20 13.96 -1.03 -8.99
CA TYR A 20 14.63 -0.12 -8.06
C TYR A 20 13.81 1.15 -7.77
N VAL A 21 14.21 1.90 -6.75
CA VAL A 21 13.57 3.16 -6.34
C VAL A 21 14.59 4.29 -6.39
N ILE A 22 14.22 5.42 -7.00
CA ILE A 22 15.01 6.66 -7.02
C ILE A 22 14.27 7.72 -6.20
N ILE A 23 15.01 8.43 -5.34
CA ILE A 23 14.54 9.68 -4.74
C ILE A 23 15.15 10.83 -5.54
N LYS A 24 14.31 11.63 -6.20
CA LYS A 24 14.74 12.70 -7.10
C LYS A 24 15.02 14.01 -6.36
N SER A 25 14.27 14.30 -5.30
CA SER A 25 14.42 15.49 -4.47
C SER A 25 14.45 15.10 -2.98
N GLN A 26 15.42 15.66 -2.25
CA GLN A 26 15.56 15.48 -0.81
C GLN A 26 15.57 16.85 -0.15
N ASN A 27 14.39 17.40 0.13
CA ASN A 27 14.29 18.49 1.10
C ASN A 27 13.46 18.01 2.31
N ASN A 28 13.48 18.78 3.39
CA ASN A 28 12.85 18.35 4.64
C ASN A 28 11.31 18.34 4.59
N ASN A 29 10.71 18.91 3.54
CA ASN A 29 9.28 19.13 3.41
C ASN A 29 8.65 18.39 2.23
N GLU A 30 9.43 18.01 1.22
CA GLU A 30 8.97 17.36 -0.01
C GLU A 30 9.96 16.28 -0.46
N LYS A 31 9.41 15.19 -1.00
CA LYS A 31 10.18 14.09 -1.60
C LYS A 31 9.49 13.58 -2.86
N ASP A 32 10.22 13.60 -3.96
CA ASP A 32 9.81 12.90 -5.18
C ASP A 32 10.42 11.51 -5.23
N ILE A 33 9.57 10.49 -5.30
CA ILE A 33 9.98 9.09 -5.35
C ILE A 33 9.52 8.47 -6.66
N SER A 34 10.45 7.86 -7.40
CA SER A 34 10.17 7.11 -8.62
C SER A 34 10.50 5.62 -8.42
N TYR A 35 9.51 4.80 -8.72
CA TYR A 35 9.51 3.35 -8.66
C TYR A 35 9.67 2.79 -10.07
N HIS A 36 10.76 2.08 -10.31
CA HIS A 36 11.10 1.52 -11.61
C HIS A 36 10.96 0.01 -11.57
N THR A 37 9.98 -0.56 -12.28
CA THR A 37 9.74 -2.02 -12.28
C THR A 37 10.50 -2.73 -13.39
N ASP A 38 10.66 -2.06 -14.54
CA ASP A 38 11.40 -2.50 -15.71
C ASP A 38 11.89 -1.27 -16.51
N SER A 39 12.46 -1.48 -17.70
CA SER A 39 13.01 -0.40 -18.53
C SER A 39 11.99 0.60 -19.08
N LYS A 40 10.70 0.29 -19.01
CA LYS A 40 9.59 1.09 -19.56
C LYS A 40 8.62 1.55 -18.48
N THR A 41 8.48 0.81 -17.40
CA THR A 41 7.45 1.04 -16.39
C THR A 41 8.01 1.80 -15.20
N VAL A 42 7.55 3.05 -15.05
CA VAL A 42 7.91 3.94 -13.95
C VAL A 42 6.65 4.50 -13.31
N ARG A 43 6.55 4.41 -11.99
CA ARG A 43 5.53 5.11 -11.20
C ARG A 43 6.19 6.17 -10.35
N SER A 44 5.71 7.41 -10.40
CA SER A 44 6.30 8.50 -9.61
C SER A 44 5.25 9.11 -8.71
N TYR A 45 5.63 9.35 -7.45
CA TYR A 45 4.79 9.97 -6.44
C TYR A 45 5.52 11.13 -5.78
N HIS A 46 4.79 12.22 -5.57
CA HIS A 46 5.25 13.38 -4.83
C HIS A 46 4.70 13.28 -3.40
N TYR A 47 5.59 13.32 -2.41
CA TYR A 47 5.25 13.28 -1.00
C TYR A 47 5.52 14.62 -0.33
N GLU A 48 4.57 15.09 0.45
CA GLU A 48 4.66 16.30 1.26
C GLU A 48 4.70 15.92 2.75
N LYS A 49 5.56 16.58 3.53
CA LYS A 49 5.64 16.38 4.98
C LYS A 49 4.55 17.18 5.68
N ILE A 50 3.76 16.52 6.51
CA ILE A 50 2.71 17.13 7.33
C ILE A 50 2.92 16.68 8.77
N GLY A 51 3.40 17.58 9.62
CA GLY A 51 3.75 17.25 11.00
C GLY A 51 4.79 16.13 11.07
N ASN A 52 4.36 14.96 11.56
CA ASN A 52 5.21 13.79 11.79
C ASN A 52 5.06 12.68 10.71
N TYR A 53 4.39 12.95 9.60
CA TYR A 53 4.21 11.96 8.52
C TYR A 53 4.40 12.57 7.12
N TRP A 54 4.55 11.70 6.13
CA TRP A 54 4.57 12.07 4.71
C TRP A 54 3.23 11.72 4.06
N ARG A 55 2.75 12.55 3.15
CA ARG A 55 1.49 12.33 2.42
C ARG A 55 1.72 12.37 0.92
N THR A 56 1.15 11.42 0.19
CA THR A 56 0.97 11.54 -1.26
C THR A 56 -0.49 11.28 -1.65
N ILE A 57 -0.86 11.78 -2.83
CA ILE A 57 -2.17 11.57 -3.43
C ILE A 57 -1.94 11.17 -4.89
N TYR A 58 -2.50 10.05 -5.30
CA TYR A 58 -2.41 9.61 -6.69
C TYR A 58 -3.75 9.06 -7.18
N SER A 59 -4.06 9.32 -8.45
CA SER A 59 -5.26 8.78 -9.09
C SER A 59 -4.89 7.60 -9.99
N GLN A 60 -5.72 6.56 -9.99
CA GLN A 60 -5.75 5.55 -11.04
C GLN A 60 -7.01 5.76 -11.87
N VAL A 61 -6.84 5.84 -13.19
CA VAL A 61 -7.96 5.97 -14.12
C VAL A 61 -8.21 4.60 -14.73
N GLY A 62 -9.28 3.95 -14.30
CA GLY A 62 -9.82 2.77 -14.99
C GLY A 62 -10.82 3.20 -16.06
N ASN A 63 -11.22 2.26 -16.91
CA ASN A 63 -12.15 2.51 -18.02
C ASN A 63 -13.54 2.99 -17.57
N ILE A 64 -13.95 2.69 -16.33
CA ILE A 64 -15.29 2.97 -15.78
C ILE A 64 -15.28 3.68 -14.42
N SER A 65 -14.10 3.90 -13.84
CA SER A 65 -13.93 4.47 -12.51
C SER A 65 -12.66 5.31 -12.44
N ARG A 66 -12.73 6.42 -11.70
CA ARG A 66 -11.54 7.10 -11.21
C ARG A 66 -11.37 6.73 -9.75
N GLU A 67 -10.24 6.14 -9.42
CA GLU A 67 -9.84 5.89 -8.05
C GLU A 67 -8.82 6.95 -7.64
N CYS A 68 -8.93 7.40 -6.40
CA CYS A 68 -7.98 8.33 -5.79
C CYS A 68 -7.49 7.70 -4.49
N THR A 69 -6.18 7.52 -4.37
CA THR A 69 -5.57 6.99 -3.17
C THR A 69 -4.86 8.11 -2.41
N TYR A 70 -5.14 8.20 -1.11
CA TYR A 70 -4.37 9.00 -0.16
C TYR A 70 -3.48 8.05 0.62
N GLU A 71 -2.17 8.24 0.55
CA GLU A 71 -1.20 7.44 1.31
C GLU A 71 -0.49 8.33 2.34
N TYR A 72 -0.45 7.86 3.58
CA TYR A 72 0.18 8.51 4.71
C TYR A 72 1.27 7.58 5.25
N VAL A 73 2.54 7.99 5.16
CA VAL A 73 3.69 7.24 5.64
C VAL A 73 4.14 7.82 6.97
N MET A 74 3.89 7.07 8.04
CA MET A 74 4.23 7.39 9.42
C MET A 74 5.40 6.52 9.91
N PRO A 75 6.15 6.94 10.94
CA PRO A 75 7.33 6.20 11.42
C PRO A 75 7.09 4.72 11.75
N ASP A 76 5.87 4.35 12.14
CA ASP A 76 5.49 2.99 12.55
C ASP A 76 4.57 2.27 11.55
N LYS A 77 3.98 2.98 10.58
CA LYS A 77 2.93 2.44 9.71
C LYS A 77 2.72 3.23 8.43
N ILE A 78 2.11 2.59 7.44
CA ILE A 78 1.57 3.25 6.25
C ILE A 78 0.05 3.09 6.26
N VAL A 79 -0.67 4.20 6.08
CA VAL A 79 -2.13 4.20 5.91
C VAL A 79 -2.44 4.53 4.46
N SER A 80 -3.25 3.69 3.80
CA SER A 80 -3.73 3.93 2.45
C SER A 80 -5.25 4.02 2.47
N LEU A 81 -5.80 5.06 1.85
CA LEU A 81 -7.24 5.28 1.73
C LEU A 81 -7.61 5.32 0.25
N ASN A 82 -8.32 4.31 -0.23
CA ASN A 82 -8.79 4.28 -1.61
C ASN A 82 -10.22 4.84 -1.68
N TYR A 83 -10.37 5.89 -2.46
CA TYR A 83 -11.63 6.53 -2.78
C TYR A 83 -12.04 6.25 -4.22
N TRP A 84 -13.28 5.81 -4.39
CA TRP A 84 -13.92 5.80 -5.70
C TRP A 84 -14.62 7.13 -5.96
N ILE A 85 -14.32 7.75 -7.11
CA ILE A 85 -14.95 8.99 -7.56
C ILE A 85 -15.98 8.64 -8.63
N ASN A 86 -17.25 8.93 -8.34
CA ASN A 86 -18.32 8.78 -9.32
C ASN A 86 -18.17 9.87 -10.40
N PRO A 87 -18.03 9.50 -11.68
CA PRO A 87 -17.75 10.46 -12.75
C PRO A 87 -18.91 11.42 -13.03
N LYS A 88 -20.16 11.04 -12.72
CA LYS A 88 -21.36 11.84 -13.03
C LYS A 88 -21.56 12.99 -12.05
N ASN A 89 -21.40 12.73 -10.75
CA ASN A 89 -21.69 13.70 -9.69
C ASN A 89 -20.45 14.13 -8.89
N LYS A 90 -19.27 13.60 -9.23
CA LYS A 90 -17.97 13.85 -8.57
C LYS A 90 -17.97 13.52 -7.08
N VAL A 91 -18.96 12.77 -6.58
CA VAL A 91 -18.99 12.32 -5.18
C VAL A 91 -17.91 11.26 -5.00
N SER A 92 -17.13 11.42 -3.93
CA SER A 92 -16.06 10.51 -3.56
C SER A 92 -16.52 9.62 -2.40
N TYR A 93 -16.35 8.31 -2.56
CA TYR A 93 -16.70 7.31 -1.56
C TYR A 93 -15.43 6.60 -1.13
N LEU A 94 -15.12 6.61 0.16
CA LEU A 94 -14.06 5.80 0.72
C LEU A 94 -14.48 4.32 0.60
N LYS A 95 -13.72 3.51 -0.14
CA LYS A 95 -14.04 2.11 -0.47
C LYS A 95 -13.15 1.11 0.26
N GLU A 96 -11.90 1.49 0.52
CA GLU A 96 -10.94 0.63 1.20
C GLU A 96 -10.02 1.46 2.09
N VAL A 97 -9.70 0.91 3.26
CA VAL A 97 -8.69 1.43 4.18
C VAL A 97 -7.67 0.34 4.47
N SER A 98 -6.41 0.60 4.15
CA SER A 98 -5.29 -0.29 4.42
C SER A 98 -4.39 0.30 5.50
N VAL A 99 -4.00 -0.51 6.48
CA VAL A 99 -2.97 -0.17 7.47
C VAL A 99 -1.87 -1.21 7.38
N PHE A 100 -0.69 -0.76 6.97
CA PHE A 100 0.49 -1.60 6.87
C PHE A 100 1.47 -1.28 8.01
N LYS A 101 1.81 -2.29 8.80
CA LYS A 101 2.75 -2.20 9.93
C LYS A 101 3.76 -3.32 9.84
N LYS A 102 5.02 -2.99 9.55
CA LYS A 102 6.15 -3.94 9.47
C LYS A 102 5.89 -5.11 8.50
N TRP A 103 5.29 -6.20 8.97
CA TRP A 103 4.99 -7.42 8.21
C TRP A 103 3.51 -7.80 8.25
N GLU A 104 2.65 -6.86 8.64
CA GLU A 104 1.22 -7.09 8.79
C GLU A 104 0.47 -6.00 8.06
N GLU A 105 -0.58 -6.39 7.38
CA GLU A 105 -1.50 -5.50 6.69
C GLU A 105 -2.91 -5.80 7.16
N GLU A 106 -3.63 -4.78 7.59
CA GLU A 106 -5.07 -4.87 7.87
C GLU A 106 -5.82 -4.01 6.86
N ASN A 107 -6.74 -4.62 6.14
CA ASN A 107 -7.55 -4.00 5.10
C ASN A 107 -9.03 -4.03 5.49
N PHE A 108 -9.70 -2.90 5.43
CA PHE A 108 -11.13 -2.77 5.68
C PHE A 108 -11.83 -2.38 4.39
N LEU A 109 -12.89 -3.11 4.03
CA LEU A 109 -13.67 -2.84 2.83
C LEU A 109 -15.01 -2.21 3.20
N MET A 110 -15.41 -1.19 2.44
CA MET A 110 -16.68 -0.50 2.65
C MET A 110 -17.61 -0.81 1.48
N GLY A 111 -18.56 -1.72 1.72
CA GLY A 111 -19.47 -2.27 0.71
C GLY A 111 -20.17 -1.19 -0.08
N LYS A 112 -20.86 -0.26 0.60
CA LYS A 112 -21.49 0.92 -0.04
C LYS A 112 -20.55 2.12 -0.18
N GLY A 113 -19.42 2.10 0.52
CA GLY A 113 -18.51 3.23 0.64
C GLY A 113 -18.99 4.28 1.65
N LEU A 114 -18.09 5.15 2.11
CA LEU A 114 -18.39 6.23 3.07
C LEU A 114 -18.05 7.59 2.48
N THR A 115 -18.98 8.55 2.58
CA THR A 115 -18.73 9.95 2.19
C THR A 115 -18.06 10.68 3.35
N ILE A 116 -16.74 10.53 3.46
CA ILE A 116 -15.93 11.11 4.53
C ILE A 116 -14.64 11.71 3.96
N LYS A 117 -14.17 12.82 4.51
CA LYS A 117 -12.91 13.44 4.07
C LYS A 117 -11.71 12.56 4.47
N PRO A 118 -10.66 12.47 3.63
CA PRO A 118 -9.44 11.73 3.94
C PRO A 118 -8.75 12.29 5.19
N ASP A 119 -8.38 11.42 6.11
CA ASP A 119 -7.66 11.75 7.33
C ASP A 119 -6.87 10.54 7.85
N VAL A 120 -5.72 10.79 8.46
CA VAL A 120 -4.80 9.73 8.93
C VAL A 120 -5.39 8.89 10.06
N SER A 121 -6.36 9.42 10.82
CA SER A 121 -7.06 8.70 11.89
C SER A 121 -8.23 7.84 11.41
N LEU A 122 -8.58 7.89 10.12
CA LEU A 122 -9.72 7.14 9.59
C LEU A 122 -9.71 5.64 9.87
N PRO A 123 -8.57 4.91 9.82
CA PRO A 123 -8.59 3.47 10.15
C PRO A 123 -9.25 3.14 11.48
N ASP A 124 -9.01 3.96 12.51
CA ASP A 124 -9.57 3.73 13.85
C ASP A 124 -11.08 4.03 13.88
N ARG A 125 -11.55 4.95 13.03
CA ARG A 125 -12.96 5.38 12.95
C ARG A 125 -13.82 4.44 12.09
N VAL A 126 -13.26 3.88 11.04
CA VAL A 126 -14.01 3.09 10.04
C VAL A 126 -14.10 1.61 10.39
N ARG A 127 -13.29 1.11 11.33
CA ARG A 127 -13.30 -0.30 11.77
C ARG A 127 -14.71 -0.80 12.13
N ALA A 128 -15.53 0.04 12.77
CA ALA A 128 -16.90 -0.32 13.16
C ALA A 128 -17.94 -0.21 12.04
N GLN A 129 -17.61 0.47 10.92
CA GLN A 129 -18.53 0.72 9.80
C GLN A 129 -18.16 -0.07 8.54
N ALA A 130 -16.99 -0.72 8.54
CA ALA A 130 -16.52 -1.52 7.43
C ALA A 130 -17.30 -2.83 7.32
N SER A 131 -17.58 -3.22 6.08
CA SER A 131 -18.16 -4.52 5.77
C SER A 131 -17.04 -5.53 5.56
N GLY A 132 -16.76 -6.31 6.60
CA GLY A 132 -15.69 -7.30 6.60
C GLY A 132 -14.30 -6.69 6.72
N ALA A 133 -13.44 -7.41 7.42
CA ALA A 133 -12.03 -7.07 7.57
C ALA A 133 -11.19 -8.16 6.90
N VAL A 134 -10.13 -7.76 6.22
CA VAL A 134 -9.16 -8.64 5.60
C VAL A 134 -7.83 -8.38 6.32
N ALA A 135 -7.42 -9.30 7.19
CA ALA A 135 -6.08 -9.27 7.74
C ALA A 135 -5.16 -10.09 6.85
N GLN A 136 -3.97 -9.58 6.59
CA GLN A 136 -2.92 -10.26 5.87
C GLN A 136 -1.64 -10.21 6.71
N LYS A 137 -1.14 -11.39 7.08
CA LYS A 137 0.17 -11.52 7.71
C LYS A 137 1.20 -11.95 6.68
N ILE A 138 2.32 -11.26 6.68
CA ILE A 138 3.42 -11.48 5.75
C ILE A 138 4.60 -12.03 6.53
N GLN A 139 5.27 -13.02 5.97
CA GLN A 139 6.52 -13.56 6.48
C GLN A 139 7.48 -13.73 5.32
N MET A 140 8.74 -13.32 5.50
CA MET A 140 9.80 -13.54 4.52
C MET A 140 10.87 -14.41 5.12
N LYS A 141 11.20 -15.51 4.45
CA LYS A 141 12.26 -16.43 4.88
C LYS A 141 12.88 -17.07 3.64
N ASN A 142 14.22 -17.09 3.57
CA ASN A 142 14.98 -17.77 2.51
C ASN A 142 14.52 -17.39 1.08
N GLY A 143 14.16 -16.12 0.87
CA GLY A 143 13.67 -15.62 -0.41
C GLY A 143 12.28 -16.11 -0.83
N VAL A 144 11.51 -16.63 0.12
CA VAL A 144 10.09 -16.92 -0.02
C VAL A 144 9.27 -15.92 0.79
N LEU A 145 8.23 -15.40 0.16
CA LEU A 145 7.19 -14.59 0.79
C LEU A 145 5.99 -15.49 1.09
N ARG A 146 5.69 -15.73 2.36
CA ARG A 146 4.45 -16.38 2.81
C ARG A 146 3.45 -15.29 3.18
N MET A 147 2.29 -15.31 2.53
CA MET A 147 1.18 -14.42 2.83
C MET A 147 0.01 -15.24 3.35
N GLU A 148 -0.47 -14.89 4.53
CA GLU A 148 -1.61 -15.50 5.15
C GLU A 148 -2.74 -14.48 5.24
N ARG A 149 -3.78 -14.69 4.44
CA ARG A 149 -4.93 -13.80 4.32
C ARG A 149 -6.11 -14.41 5.07
N THR A 150 -6.66 -13.67 6.01
CA THR A 150 -7.84 -14.03 6.79
C THR A 150 -8.94 -13.01 6.52
N ILE A 151 -10.12 -13.48 6.16
CA ILE A 151 -11.32 -12.65 5.94
C ILE A 151 -12.24 -12.86 7.14
N TYR A 152 -12.65 -11.76 7.74
CA TYR A 152 -13.60 -11.70 8.83
C TYR A 152 -14.91 -11.11 8.32
N ASN A 153 -16.04 -11.62 8.83
CA ASN A 153 -17.33 -10.98 8.61
C ASN A 153 -17.49 -9.71 9.49
N GLU A 154 -18.63 -9.04 9.37
CA GLU A 154 -18.96 -7.82 10.12
C GLU A 154 -19.01 -8.01 11.64
N LYS A 155 -19.16 -9.25 12.12
CA LYS A 155 -19.14 -9.58 13.55
C LYS A 155 -17.73 -9.93 14.04
N GLY A 156 -16.71 -9.75 13.21
CA GLY A 156 -15.33 -10.12 13.52
C GLY A 156 -15.05 -11.62 13.53
N LYS A 157 -15.97 -12.45 13.03
CA LYS A 157 -15.78 -13.91 12.93
C LYS A 157 -15.02 -14.24 11.65
N GLU A 158 -13.96 -15.03 11.76
CA GLU A 158 -13.25 -15.60 10.61
C GLU A 158 -14.22 -16.41 9.74
N ILE A 159 -14.25 -16.11 8.44
CA ILE A 159 -15.07 -16.81 7.45
C ILE A 159 -14.24 -17.48 6.37
N HIS A 160 -13.00 -17.06 6.19
CA HIS A 160 -12.09 -17.64 5.21
C HIS A 160 -10.65 -17.36 5.59
N ARG A 161 -9.78 -18.34 5.37
CA ARG A 161 -8.33 -18.20 5.54
C ARG A 161 -7.62 -18.90 4.40
N ASN A 162 -6.66 -18.21 3.80
CA ASN A 162 -5.84 -18.71 2.72
C ASN A 162 -4.37 -18.37 2.97
N VAL A 163 -3.48 -19.28 2.58
CA VAL A 163 -2.04 -19.08 2.64
C VAL A 163 -1.48 -19.25 1.23
N THR A 164 -0.80 -18.23 0.74
CA THR A 164 -0.10 -18.26 -0.55
C THR A 164 1.37 -17.96 -0.35
N CYS A 165 2.22 -18.60 -1.16
CA CYS A 165 3.66 -18.39 -1.11
C CYS A 165 4.19 -17.95 -2.47
N TYR A 166 5.15 -17.02 -2.46
CA TYR A 166 5.75 -16.48 -3.66
C TYR A 166 7.28 -16.53 -3.57
N ARG A 167 7.93 -16.88 -4.69
CA ARG A 167 9.38 -16.76 -4.80
C ARG A 167 9.75 -15.30 -5.03
N ILE A 168 10.52 -14.71 -4.10
CA ILE A 168 10.93 -13.30 -4.16
C ILE A 168 12.46 -13.10 -4.15
N GLY A 169 13.26 -14.12 -3.81
CA GLY A 169 14.71 -14.02 -3.76
C GLY A 169 15.20 -13.05 -2.66
N ASN A 170 16.20 -12.23 -2.96
CA ASN A 170 16.75 -11.25 -2.01
C ASN A 170 15.97 -9.93 -1.92
N LYS A 171 14.74 -9.87 -2.46
CA LYS A 171 13.95 -8.64 -2.57
C LYS A 171 13.17 -8.38 -1.27
N SER A 172 12.87 -7.11 -1.00
CA SER A 172 12.00 -6.75 0.12
C SER A 172 10.52 -6.93 -0.25
N TYR A 173 9.67 -7.16 0.75
CA TYR A 173 8.21 -7.20 0.55
C TYR A 173 7.68 -5.92 -0.10
N PHE A 174 8.25 -4.76 0.25
CA PHE A 174 7.85 -3.50 -0.36
C PHE A 174 8.12 -3.49 -1.87
N ALA A 175 9.34 -3.90 -2.30
CA ALA A 175 9.64 -4.02 -3.72
C ALA A 175 8.67 -5.00 -4.41
N TRP A 176 8.32 -6.10 -3.74
CA TRP A 176 7.32 -7.02 -4.24
C TRP A 176 5.92 -6.39 -4.39
N ARG A 177 5.44 -5.64 -3.39
CA ARG A 177 4.09 -5.01 -3.37
C ARG A 177 3.90 -4.01 -4.51
N TYR A 178 4.89 -3.15 -4.77
CA TYR A 178 4.75 -2.05 -5.72
C TYR A 178 5.24 -2.40 -7.12
N LEU A 179 6.14 -3.37 -7.26
CA LEU A 179 6.95 -3.53 -8.48
C LEU A 179 6.73 -4.86 -9.21
N TYR A 180 6.03 -5.84 -8.62
CA TYR A 180 5.81 -7.15 -9.25
C TYR A 180 4.34 -7.41 -9.55
N ALA A 181 4.00 -7.36 -10.83
CA ALA A 181 2.73 -7.84 -11.38
C ALA A 181 2.72 -9.36 -11.55
N ASP A 182 3.86 -9.95 -11.96
CA ASP A 182 4.00 -11.39 -12.18
C ASP A 182 4.58 -12.07 -10.94
N LYS A 183 3.68 -12.69 -10.19
CA LYS A 183 3.97 -13.38 -8.94
C LYS A 183 4.14 -14.86 -9.24
N GLU A 184 5.37 -15.39 -9.21
CA GLU A 184 5.58 -16.84 -9.26
C GLU A 184 5.07 -17.46 -7.95
N GLU A 185 3.82 -17.94 -7.99
CA GLU A 185 3.23 -18.66 -6.88
C GLU A 185 3.89 -20.03 -6.74
N ILE A 186 4.35 -20.34 -5.53
CA ILE A 186 4.98 -21.61 -5.18
C ILE A 186 4.18 -22.26 -4.05
N LYS A 187 4.39 -23.56 -3.84
CA LYS A 187 3.83 -24.24 -2.68
C LYS A 187 4.47 -23.71 -1.40
N CYS A 188 3.67 -23.52 -0.36
CA CYS A 188 4.15 -23.21 0.97
C CYS A 188 4.72 -24.48 1.59
N GLU A 189 6.04 -24.61 1.56
CA GLU A 189 6.81 -25.64 2.29
C GLU A 189 7.05 -25.25 3.75
#